data_AF-A0A6A3NGG7-F1
#
_entry.id   AF-A0A6A3NGG7-F1
#
_cell.length_a   1.000
_cell.length_b   1.000
_cell.length_c   1.000
_cell.angle_alpha   90.00
_cell.angle_beta   90.00
_cell.angle_gamma   90.00
#
_symmetry.space_group_name_H-M   'P 1'
#
loop_
_entity.id
_entity.type
_entity.pdbx_description
1 polymer ?
#
loop_
_entity_poly.entity_id
_entity_poly.type
_entity_poly.pdbx_seq_one_letter_code
_entity_poly.pdbx_strand_id
1 'polypeptide(L)'
;MWNDVIIPSLETYVDIFGGGKIPQKFVVPSEGPWPEEAWGKHLGYILCDLRSKGTYFGFYGRDIEKLGELGLNQKLSSRAWKKRVAPLLDLYMELHGEEEVPHDFVIPSEAPWDDKMWGVRLGLIVARNPQFTPRKC
;
A
#
# COMPACT_ATOMS: atom_id res chain seq x y z
N MET A 1 -10.64 9.20 5.88
CA MET A 1 -9.51 9.65 5.03
C MET A 1 -9.11 8.61 3.97
N TRP A 2 -8.70 7.38 4.33
CA TRP A 2 -8.30 6.41 3.29
C TRP A 2 -9.48 6.00 2.40
N ASN A 3 -10.56 5.49 3.01
CA ASN A 3 -11.75 5.05 2.30
C ASN A 3 -12.62 6.20 1.78
N ASP A 4 -12.62 7.35 2.47
CA ASP A 4 -13.53 8.46 2.11
C ASP A 4 -12.91 9.46 1.14
N VAL A 5 -11.58 9.52 1.06
CA VAL A 5 -10.86 10.52 0.26
C VAL A 5 -9.90 9.85 -0.71
N ILE A 6 -8.97 9.05 -0.21
CA ILE A 6 -7.88 8.52 -1.05
C ILE A 6 -8.44 7.57 -2.10
N ILE A 7 -9.13 6.50 -1.70
CA ILE A 7 -9.66 5.49 -2.63
C ILE A 7 -10.60 6.10 -3.68
N PRO A 8 -11.64 6.87 -3.31
CA PRO A 8 -12.55 7.47 -4.31
C PRO A 8 -11.84 8.44 -5.25
N SER A 9 -10.83 9.18 -4.77
CA SER A 9 -10.01 10.04 -5.65
C SER A 9 -9.16 9.23 -6.62
N LEU A 10 -8.64 8.07 -6.20
CA LEU A 10 -7.87 7.18 -7.08
C LEU A 10 -8.76 6.58 -8.16
N GLU A 11 -9.96 6.13 -7.81
CA GLU A 11 -10.98 5.65 -8.75
C GLU A 11 -11.32 6.75 -9.76
N THR A 12 -11.69 7.94 -9.27
CA THR A 12 -12.00 9.10 -10.13
C THR A 12 -10.84 9.47 -11.06
N TYR A 13 -9.60 9.44 -10.56
CA TYR A 13 -8.42 9.71 -11.37
C TYR A 13 -8.26 8.70 -12.50
N VAL A 14 -8.41 7.41 -12.20
CA VAL A 14 -8.28 6.32 -13.18
C VAL A 14 -9.37 6.42 -14.23
N ASP A 15 -10.61 6.74 -13.84
CA ASP A 15 -11.75 6.91 -14.74
C ASP A 15 -11.54 8.06 -15.73
N ILE A 16 -10.99 9.19 -15.27
CA ILE A 16 -10.77 10.38 -16.11
C ILE A 16 -9.54 10.23 -17.01
N PHE A 17 -8.41 9.75 -16.47
CA PHE A 17 -7.11 9.85 -17.15
C PHE A 17 -6.60 8.53 -17.73
N GLY A 18 -7.24 7.39 -17.43
CA GLY A 18 -6.81 6.09 -17.91
C GLY A 18 -5.48 5.65 -17.30
N GLY A 19 -5.50 5.27 -16.02
CA GLY A 19 -4.40 4.55 -15.35
C GLY A 19 -3.87 5.19 -14.05
N GLY A 20 -3.07 4.43 -13.30
CA GLY A 20 -2.62 4.77 -11.95
C GLY A 20 -1.34 5.61 -11.83
N LYS A 21 -0.90 6.31 -12.89
CA LYS A 21 0.35 7.11 -12.84
C LYS A 21 0.08 8.56 -12.43
N ILE A 22 -0.27 8.76 -11.17
CA ILE A 22 -0.60 10.08 -10.62
C ILE A 22 0.66 10.94 -10.45
N PRO A 23 0.72 12.16 -11.03
CA PRO A 23 1.82 13.09 -10.82
C PRO A 23 1.99 13.46 -9.35
N GLN A 24 3.23 13.58 -8.88
CA GLN A 24 3.51 13.92 -7.47
C GLN A 24 2.84 15.24 -7.02
N LYS A 25 2.77 16.23 -7.91
CA LYS A 25 2.16 17.53 -7.62
C LYS A 25 0.65 17.58 -7.87
N PHE A 26 0.02 16.45 -8.22
CA PHE A 26 -1.41 16.41 -8.51
C PHE A 26 -2.21 16.81 -7.27
N VAL A 27 -3.10 17.77 -7.47
CA VAL A 27 -4.08 18.25 -6.50
C VAL A 27 -5.45 17.94 -7.06
N VAL A 28 -6.31 17.38 -6.23
CA VAL A 28 -7.69 17.07 -6.62
C VAL A 28 -8.44 18.37 -6.93
N PRO A 29 -8.99 18.52 -8.15
CA PRO A 29 -9.83 19.66 -8.52
C PRO A 29 -11.03 19.84 -7.59
N SER A 30 -11.45 21.09 -7.40
CA SER A 30 -12.61 21.43 -6.55
C SER A 30 -13.91 21.46 -7.36
N GLU A 31 -14.16 20.39 -8.10
CA GLU A 31 -15.31 20.25 -8.99
C GLU A 31 -15.68 18.78 -9.17
N GLY A 32 -16.90 18.52 -9.64
CA GLY A 32 -17.30 17.16 -10.03
C GLY A 32 -16.47 16.65 -11.21
N PRO A 33 -16.18 15.34 -11.31
CA PRO A 33 -16.75 14.26 -10.49
C PRO A 33 -15.95 13.94 -9.20
N TRP A 34 -15.00 14.78 -8.80
CA TRP A 34 -14.18 14.52 -7.61
C TRP A 34 -15.02 14.60 -6.32
N PRO A 35 -14.78 13.72 -5.34
CA PRO A 35 -15.42 13.82 -4.03
C PRO A 35 -15.12 15.16 -3.36
N GLU A 36 -16.13 15.79 -2.77
CA GLU A 36 -15.97 17.12 -2.15
C GLU A 36 -14.93 17.12 -1.03
N GLU A 37 -14.85 16.04 -0.24
CA GLU A 37 -13.86 15.87 0.82
C GLU A 37 -12.43 15.76 0.30
N ALA A 38 -12.27 15.40 -0.97
CA ALA A 38 -11.00 15.29 -1.65
C ALA A 38 -10.54 16.60 -2.27
N TRP A 39 -11.41 17.59 -2.46
CA TRP A 39 -11.08 18.85 -3.10
C TRP A 39 -9.87 19.55 -2.45
N GLY A 40 -8.92 19.97 -3.28
CA GLY A 40 -7.70 20.63 -2.84
C GLY A 40 -6.68 19.71 -2.13
N LYS A 41 -6.95 18.41 -2.00
CA LYS A 41 -5.99 17.47 -1.41
C LYS A 41 -4.89 17.14 -2.41
N HIS A 42 -3.64 17.14 -1.92
CA HIS A 42 -2.47 16.76 -2.69
C HIS A 42 -2.33 15.23 -2.80
N LEU A 43 -3.20 14.59 -3.57
CA LEU A 43 -3.22 13.13 -3.75
C LEU A 43 -1.85 12.59 -4.23
N GLY A 44 -1.17 13.32 -5.12
CA GLY A 44 0.17 12.95 -5.58
C GLY A 44 1.22 12.90 -4.46
N TYR A 45 1.18 13.85 -3.52
CA TYR A 45 2.08 13.86 -2.37
C TYR A 45 1.73 12.75 -1.37
N ILE A 46 0.45 12.46 -1.18
CA ILE A 46 0.00 11.34 -0.33
C ILE A 46 0.61 10.02 -0.82
N LEU A 47 0.52 9.73 -2.12
CA LEU A 47 1.11 8.52 -2.71
C LEU A 47 2.64 8.54 -2.67
N CYS A 48 3.26 9.71 -2.85
CA CYS A 48 4.71 9.87 -2.69
C CYS A 48 5.18 9.55 -1.26
N ASP A 49 4.43 10.00 -0.26
CA ASP A 49 4.72 9.73 1.16
C ASP A 49 4.45 8.27 1.51
N LEU A 50 3.42 7.66 0.91
CA LEU A 50 3.18 6.22 1.03
C LEU A 50 4.40 5.43 0.55
N ARG A 51 4.90 5.76 -0.64
CA ARG A 51 6.07 5.11 -1.25
C ARG A 51 7.36 5.30 -0.44
N SER A 52 7.61 6.53 0.02
CA SER A 52 8.90 6.92 0.63
C SER A 52 8.96 6.72 2.15
N LYS A 53 7.84 6.87 2.85
CA LYS A 53 7.75 6.83 4.32
C LYS A 53 6.89 5.68 4.83
N GLY A 54 6.10 5.04 3.98
CA GLY A 54 5.14 4.01 4.39
C GLY A 54 4.00 4.58 5.22
N THR A 55 3.50 5.78 4.87
CA THR A 55 2.22 6.28 5.41
C THR A 55 1.08 5.38 4.94
N TYR A 56 0.01 5.26 5.73
CA TYR A 56 -1.15 4.41 5.45
C TYR A 56 -0.84 2.94 5.11
N PHE A 57 0.34 2.42 5.48
CA PHE A 57 0.80 1.08 5.08
C PHE A 57 -0.21 -0.04 5.38
N GLY A 58 -0.85 -0.04 6.56
CA GLY A 58 -1.85 -1.05 6.91
C GLY A 58 -3.07 -1.03 5.97
N PHE A 59 -3.53 0.15 5.57
CA PHE A 59 -4.63 0.29 4.61
C PHE A 59 -4.19 -0.12 3.20
N TYR A 60 -3.02 0.36 2.75
CA TYR A 60 -2.45 -0.04 1.48
C TYR A 60 -2.29 -1.56 1.36
N GLY A 61 -1.81 -2.21 2.42
CA GLY A 61 -1.61 -3.65 2.44
C GLY A 61 -2.90 -4.46 2.42
N ARG A 62 -3.98 -3.95 3.01
CA ARG A 62 -5.32 -4.55 2.90
C ARG A 62 -5.90 -4.40 1.50
N ASP A 63 -5.76 -3.22 0.91
CA ASP A 63 -6.36 -2.87 -0.38
C ASP A 63 -5.42 -3.08 -1.57
N ILE A 64 -4.31 -3.80 -1.40
CA ILE A 64 -3.23 -3.90 -2.41
C ILE A 64 -3.70 -4.51 -3.75
N GLU A 65 -4.71 -5.38 -3.72
CA GLU A 65 -5.33 -5.96 -4.91
C GLU A 65 -6.20 -4.94 -5.62
N LYS A 66 -7.13 -4.30 -4.91
CA LYS A 66 -7.95 -3.20 -5.42
C LYS A 66 -7.10 -2.09 -6.03
N LEU A 67 -6.01 -1.69 -5.35
CA LEU A 67 -5.05 -0.73 -5.89
C LEU A 67 -4.32 -1.26 -7.14
N GLY A 68 -4.04 -2.56 -7.19
CA GLY A 68 -3.47 -3.23 -8.35
C GLY A 68 -4.37 -3.17 -9.58
N GLU A 69 -5.68 -3.36 -9.40
CA GLU A 69 -6.72 -3.23 -10.45
C GLU A 69 -6.80 -1.81 -10.99
N LEU A 70 -6.62 -0.80 -10.12
CA LEU A 70 -6.50 0.61 -10.50
C LEU A 70 -5.14 0.97 -11.13
N GLY A 71 -4.23 0.01 -11.30
CA GLY A 71 -2.88 0.22 -11.84
C GLY A 71 -1.91 0.91 -10.88
N LEU A 72 -2.23 0.99 -9.59
CA LEU A 72 -1.46 1.65 -8.53
C LEU A 72 -0.51 0.69 -7.80
N ASN A 73 0.41 0.08 -8.56
CA ASN A 73 1.42 -0.81 -8.02
C ASN A 73 2.61 -0.04 -7.43
N GLN A 74 2.50 0.40 -6.18
CA GLN A 74 3.54 1.18 -5.52
C GLN A 74 4.73 0.30 -5.10
N LYS A 75 5.93 0.66 -5.57
CA LYS A 75 7.20 0.07 -5.10
C LYS A 75 7.71 0.82 -3.90
N LEU A 76 7.77 0.17 -2.75
CA LEU A 76 8.23 0.81 -1.52
C LEU A 76 9.71 1.19 -1.63
N SER A 77 10.08 2.33 -1.04
CA SER A 77 11.50 2.66 -0.87
C SER A 77 12.15 1.77 0.19
N SER A 78 13.47 1.66 0.19
CA SER A 78 14.21 0.90 1.21
C SER A 78 13.94 1.41 2.62
N ARG A 79 13.68 2.72 2.78
CA ARG A 79 13.30 3.33 4.05
C ARG A 79 11.92 2.87 4.51
N ALA A 80 10.93 2.91 3.61
CA ALA A 80 9.58 2.45 3.92
C ALA A 80 9.57 0.95 4.22
N TRP A 81 10.31 0.16 3.44
CA TRP A 81 10.47 -1.28 3.65
C TRP A 81 11.02 -1.61 5.03
N LYS A 82 12.20 -1.07 5.37
CA LYS A 82 12.84 -1.28 6.68
C LYS A 82 11.93 -0.87 7.85
N LYS A 83 11.12 0.17 7.66
CA LYS A 83 10.25 0.68 8.72
C LYS A 83 8.94 -0.11 8.87
N ARG A 84 8.38 -0.65 7.79
CA ARG A 84 7.02 -1.19 7.77
C ARG A 84 6.94 -2.67 7.52
N VAL A 85 7.81 -3.21 6.68
CA VAL A 85 7.74 -4.60 6.23
C VAL A 85 8.73 -5.47 6.99
N ALA A 86 9.98 -5.01 7.17
CA ALA A 86 11.01 -5.82 7.84
C ALA A 86 10.58 -6.34 9.22
N PRO A 87 9.99 -5.53 10.14
CA PRO A 87 9.54 -6.05 11.42
C PRO A 87 8.42 -7.11 11.33
N LEU A 88 7.61 -7.07 10.26
CA LEU A 88 6.56 -8.06 10.03
C LEU A 88 7.15 -9.37 9.50
N LEU A 89 8.23 -9.29 8.74
CA LEU A 89 8.98 -10.47 8.28
C LEU A 89 9.76 -11.12 9.42
N ASP A 90 10.36 -10.30 10.29
CA ASP A 90 11.04 -10.79 11.49
C ASP A 90 10.04 -11.54 12.38
N LEU A 91 8.86 -10.97 12.62
CA LEU A 91 7.80 -11.64 13.38
C LEU A 91 7.27 -12.91 12.70
N TYR A 92 7.08 -12.88 11.37
CA TYR A 92 6.69 -14.07 10.62
C TYR A 92 7.73 -15.19 10.81
N MET A 93 9.01 -14.87 10.71
CA MET A 93 10.12 -15.81 10.87
C MET A 93 10.20 -16.38 12.29
N GLU A 94 9.92 -15.58 13.31
CA GLU A 94 9.82 -16.07 14.69
C GLU A 94 8.68 -17.09 14.88
N LEU A 95 7.56 -16.89 14.17
CA LEU A 95 6.36 -17.74 14.27
C LEU A 95 6.43 -19.01 13.40
N HIS A 96 7.06 -18.92 12.23
CA HIS A 96 7.02 -19.95 11.18
C HIS A 96 8.41 -20.49 10.80
N GLY A 97 9.49 -19.98 11.40
CA GLY A 97 10.87 -20.35 11.06
C GLY A 97 11.34 -19.72 9.74
N GLU A 98 12.29 -20.37 9.07
CA GLU A 98 12.88 -19.90 7.80
C GLU A 98 11.99 -20.16 6.56
N GLU A 99 10.72 -20.49 6.77
CA GLU A 99 9.77 -20.69 5.68
C GLU A 99 9.56 -19.41 4.88
N GLU A 100 9.45 -19.56 3.55
CA GLU A 100 9.12 -18.43 2.69
C GLU A 100 7.68 -17.98 2.94
N VAL A 101 7.46 -16.67 3.02
CA VAL A 101 6.11 -16.11 3.21
C VAL A 101 5.22 -16.51 2.01
N PRO A 102 4.12 -17.26 2.22
CA PRO A 102 3.22 -17.65 1.15
C PRO A 102 2.67 -16.44 0.41
N HIS A 103 2.51 -16.54 -0.90
CA HIS A 103 2.03 -15.44 -1.76
C HIS A 103 0.68 -14.87 -1.29
N ASP A 104 -0.20 -15.74 -0.82
CA ASP A 104 -1.54 -15.41 -0.34
C ASP A 104 -1.61 -15.14 1.17
N PHE A 105 -0.47 -15.12 1.88
CA PHE A 105 -0.44 -14.88 3.32
C PHE A 105 -1.03 -13.52 3.69
N VAL A 106 -2.03 -13.57 4.57
CA VAL A 106 -2.71 -12.43 5.16
C VAL A 106 -2.46 -12.44 6.66
N ILE A 107 -2.06 -11.30 7.22
CA ILE A 107 -1.83 -11.18 8.66
C ILE A 107 -3.15 -11.46 9.42
N PRO A 108 -3.18 -12.48 10.30
CA PRO A 108 -4.40 -12.85 11.02
C PRO A 108 -4.75 -11.81 12.10
N SER A 109 -6.02 -11.78 12.49
CA SER A 109 -6.55 -10.85 13.49
C SER A 109 -6.33 -11.32 14.93
N GLU A 110 -5.09 -11.68 15.25
CA GLU A 110 -4.73 -12.24 16.54
C GLU A 110 -3.31 -11.87 16.96
N ALA A 111 -3.02 -12.00 18.26
CA ALA A 111 -1.68 -11.82 18.78
C ALA A 111 -0.72 -12.87 18.19
N PRO A 112 0.58 -12.54 17.96
CA PRO A 112 1.27 -11.30 18.37
C PRO A 112 1.17 -10.13 17.37
N TRP A 113 0.35 -10.24 16.32
CA TRP A 113 0.24 -9.19 15.31
C TRP A 113 -0.46 -7.94 15.86
N ASP A 114 0.12 -6.76 15.60
CA ASP A 114 -0.49 -5.46 15.90
C ASP A 114 -1.82 -5.31 15.14
N ASP A 115 -2.85 -4.82 15.82
CA ASP A 115 -4.21 -4.67 15.30
C ASP A 115 -4.28 -3.84 14.01
N LYS A 116 -3.38 -2.88 13.83
CA LYS A 116 -3.31 -2.06 12.62
C LYS A 116 -2.85 -2.86 11.41
N MET A 117 -2.12 -3.96 11.63
CA MET A 117 -1.56 -4.81 10.59
C MET A 117 -2.48 -5.96 10.21
N TRP A 118 -3.56 -6.21 10.96
CA TRP A 118 -4.53 -7.24 10.62
C TRP A 118 -5.12 -7.03 9.22
N GLY A 119 -5.24 -8.14 8.49
CA GLY A 119 -5.73 -8.17 7.11
C GLY A 119 -4.72 -7.68 6.07
N VAL A 120 -3.53 -7.21 6.45
CA VAL A 120 -2.50 -6.83 5.49
C VAL A 120 -2.06 -8.09 4.72
N ARG A 121 -2.12 -8.01 3.39
CA ARG A 121 -1.68 -9.10 2.48
C ARG A 121 -0.15 -9.09 2.36
N LEU A 122 0.53 -9.49 3.44
CA LEU A 122 1.99 -9.45 3.53
C LEU A 122 2.67 -10.27 2.43
N GLY A 123 2.12 -11.43 2.06
CA GLY A 123 2.61 -12.24 0.95
C GLY A 123 2.66 -11.49 -0.37
N LEU A 124 1.58 -10.78 -0.71
CA LEU A 124 1.52 -9.95 -1.92
C LEU A 124 2.49 -8.76 -1.88
N ILE A 125 2.66 -8.14 -0.70
CA ILE A 125 3.61 -7.02 -0.53
C ILE A 125 5.03 -7.51 -0.81
N VAL A 126 5.40 -8.68 -0.29
CA VAL A 126 6.71 -9.31 -0.50
C VAL A 126 6.91 -9.63 -1.98
N ALA A 127 5.95 -10.32 -2.60
CA ALA A 127 6.00 -10.69 -4.02
C ALA A 127 6.14 -9.48 -4.97
N ARG A 128 5.51 -8.35 -4.66
CA ARG A 128 5.58 -7.12 -5.46
C ARG A 128 6.86 -6.30 -5.23
N ASN A 129 7.71 -6.67 -4.28
CA ASN A 129 8.96 -5.97 -3.97
C ASN A 129 10.20 -6.91 -3.99
N PRO A 130 10.47 -7.59 -5.13
CA PRO A 130 11.51 -8.61 -5.22
C PRO A 130 12.93 -8.08 -5.00
N GLN A 131 13.13 -6.75 -5.06
CA GLN A 131 14.42 -6.10 -4.78
C GLN A 131 14.82 -6.16 -3.30
N PHE A 132 13.89 -6.46 -2.39
CA PHE A 132 14.17 -6.58 -0.95
C PHE A 132 14.12 -8.01 -0.44
N THR A 133 13.66 -8.95 -1.27
CA THR A 133 13.72 -10.38 -0.99
C THR A 133 15.01 -10.94 -1.57
N PRO A 134 15.84 -11.65 -0.78
CA PRO A 134 16.98 -12.35 -1.33
C PRO A 134 16.48 -13.33 -2.41
N ARG A 135 17.04 -13.24 -3.62
CA ARG A 135 16.87 -14.33 -4.59
C ARG A 135 17.64 -15.52 -4.03
N LYS A 136 16.97 -16.66 -3.81
CA LYS A 136 17.68 -17.93 -3.62
C LYS A 136 18.43 -18.19 -4.94
N CYS A 137 19.76 -18.23 -4.86
CA CYS A 137 20.63 -18.63 -5.97
C CYS A 137 20.36 -20.09 -6.36
#